data_AF-A0A7S6LVZ8-F1
#
_entry.id   AF-A0A7S6LVZ8-F1
#
_cell.length_a   1.000
_cell.length_b   1.000
_cell.length_c   1.000
_cell.angle_alpha   90.00
_cell.angle_beta   90.00
_cell.angle_gamma   90.00
#
_symmetry.space_group_name_H-M   'P 1'
#
loop_
_entity.id
_entity.type
_entity.pdbx_description
1 polymer ?
#
loop_
_entity_poly.entity_id
_entity_poly.type
_entity_poly.pdbx_seq_one_letter_code
_entity_poly.pdbx_strand_id
1 'polypeptide(L)'
;MPNKILTEIAASISELKANPMKVVASGKGMPIAVLNHNEPAFYCVPAAAYEAMMELLDDIELLKIVKERMDEPSVKVSLDDL
;
A
#
# COMPACT_ATOMS: atom_id res chain seq x y z
N MET A 1 20.61 -17.14 0.59
CA MET A 1 20.16 -16.33 1.75
C MET A 1 18.64 -16.42 1.78
N PRO A 2 17.99 -16.57 2.95
CA PRO A 2 16.53 -16.59 2.98
C PRO A 2 16.01 -15.20 2.56
N ASN A 3 15.21 -15.14 1.50
CA ASN A 3 14.57 -13.91 1.06
C ASN A 3 13.49 -13.51 2.07
N LYS A 4 13.47 -12.25 2.50
CA LYS A 4 12.46 -11.75 3.44
C LYS A 4 11.12 -11.62 2.71
N ILE A 5 10.12 -12.38 3.15
CA ILE A 5 8.73 -12.27 2.69
C ILE A 5 7.97 -11.37 3.68
N LEU A 6 7.23 -10.38 3.17
CA LEU A 6 6.54 -9.35 3.94
C LEU A 6 5.03 -9.61 4.09
N THR A 7 4.59 -10.82 3.77
CA THR A 7 3.21 -11.27 3.89
C THR A 7 3.18 -12.72 4.34
N GLU A 8 2.10 -13.10 5.00
CA GLU A 8 1.85 -14.47 5.45
C GLU A 8 1.32 -15.38 4.32
N ILE A 9 1.04 -14.82 3.13
CA ILE A 9 0.39 -15.53 2.03
C ILE A 9 1.30 -15.54 0.81
N ALA A 10 1.63 -16.74 0.33
CA ALA A 10 2.40 -16.93 -0.89
C ALA A 10 1.65 -17.82 -1.89
N ALA A 11 1.89 -17.58 -3.18
CA ALA A 11 1.44 -18.43 -4.28
C ALA A 11 2.55 -18.56 -5.31
N SER A 12 2.63 -19.71 -5.98
CA SER A 12 3.55 -19.86 -7.10
C SER A 12 3.09 -19.07 -8.32
N ILE A 13 4.03 -18.71 -9.20
CA ILE A 13 3.71 -18.08 -10.48
C ILE A 13 2.82 -18.98 -11.36
N SER A 14 2.93 -20.30 -11.21
CA SER A 14 2.08 -21.27 -11.91
C SER A 14 0.63 -21.24 -11.42
N GLU A 15 0.40 -21.17 -10.11
CA GLU A 15 -0.94 -21.02 -9.53
C GLU A 15 -1.59 -19.69 -9.94
N LEU A 16 -0.81 -18.61 -9.92
CA LEU A 16 -1.27 -17.30 -10.37
C LEU A 16 -1.68 -17.34 -11.85
N LYS A 17 -0.87 -17.94 -12.72
CA LYS A 17 -1.20 -18.10 -14.15
C LYS A 17 -2.43 -18.96 -14.38
N ALA A 18 -2.60 -20.02 -13.59
CA ALA A 18 -3.72 -20.95 -13.74
C ALA A 18 -5.06 -20.32 -13.33
N ASN A 19 -5.09 -19.56 -12.24
CA ASN A 19 -6.30 -18.84 -11.81
C ASN A 19 -5.96 -17.59 -10.98
N PRO A 20 -5.79 -16.43 -11.63
CA PRO A 20 -5.42 -15.19 -10.94
C PRO A 20 -6.43 -14.79 -9.86
N MET A 21 -7.73 -14.90 -10.15
CA MET A 21 -8.79 -14.47 -9.24
C MET A 21 -8.84 -15.32 -7.97
N LYS A 22 -8.59 -16.63 -8.08
CA LYS A 22 -8.51 -17.53 -6.92
C LYS A 22 -7.31 -17.17 -6.03
N VAL A 23 -6.16 -16.86 -6.63
CA VAL A 23 -4.98 -16.43 -5.88
C VAL A 23 -5.27 -15.12 -5.18
N VAL A 24 -5.77 -14.09 -5.88
CA VAL A 24 -6.11 -12.81 -5.23
C VAL A 24 -7.12 -12.99 -4.10
N ALA A 25 -8.14 -13.83 -4.28
CA ALA A 25 -9.15 -14.10 -3.25
C ALA A 25 -8.58 -14.81 -2.01
N SER A 26 -7.53 -15.66 -2.16
CA SER A 26 -6.89 -16.30 -1.02
C SER A 26 -6.15 -15.30 -0.12
N GLY A 27 -5.75 -14.16 -0.69
CA GLY A 27 -5.14 -13.03 0.01
C GLY A 27 -6.05 -12.37 1.03
N LYS A 28 -7.38 -12.52 0.93
CA LYS A 28 -8.38 -11.86 1.80
C LYS A 28 -8.15 -10.35 1.95
N GLY A 29 -7.76 -9.69 0.86
CA GLY A 29 -7.45 -8.25 0.85
C GLY A 29 -6.00 -7.91 1.23
N MET A 30 -5.20 -8.87 1.68
CA MET A 30 -3.77 -8.68 1.97
C MET A 30 -2.90 -8.92 0.73
N PRO A 31 -1.69 -8.33 0.65
CA PRO A 31 -0.70 -8.66 -0.37
C PRO A 31 -0.33 -10.14 -0.38
N ILE A 32 0.00 -10.67 -1.56
CA ILE A 32 0.41 -12.06 -1.75
C ILE A 32 1.80 -12.09 -2.38
N ALA A 33 2.73 -12.84 -1.80
CA ALA A 33 4.04 -13.06 -2.39
C ALA A 33 3.93 -14.07 -3.54
N VAL A 34 4.32 -13.66 -4.73
CA VAL A 34 4.34 -14.53 -5.90
C VAL A 34 5.74 -15.11 -6.07
N LEU A 35 5.84 -16.43 -5.97
CA LEU A 35 7.11 -17.15 -5.98
C LEU A 35 7.43 -17.69 -7.39
N ASN A 36 8.68 -17.56 -7.80
CA ASN A 36 9.25 -18.25 -8.96
C ASN A 36 10.43 -19.09 -8.49
N HIS A 37 10.43 -20.40 -8.75
CA HIS A 37 11.44 -21.34 -8.24
C HIS A 37 11.70 -21.22 -6.72
N ASN A 38 10.63 -21.08 -5.93
CA ASN A 38 10.66 -20.86 -4.47
C ASN A 38 11.33 -19.56 -4.00
N GLU A 39 11.60 -18.63 -4.92
CA GLU A 39 12.10 -17.29 -4.60
C GLU A 39 10.98 -16.26 -4.84
N PRO A 40 10.79 -15.28 -3.94
CA PRO A 40 9.80 -14.24 -4.14
C PRO A 40 10.19 -13.36 -5.33
N ALA A 41 9.37 -13.37 -6.38
CA ALA A 41 9.58 -12.60 -7.59
C ALA A 41 8.93 -11.22 -7.50
N PHE A 42 7.69 -11.15 -6.99
CA PHE A 42 6.95 -9.91 -6.79
C PHE A 42 5.81 -10.09 -5.77
N TYR A 43 5.17 -9.00 -5.38
CA TYR A 43 3.93 -9.02 -4.61
C TYR A 43 2.73 -8.72 -5.51
N CYS A 44 1.69 -9.54 -5.41
CA CYS A 44 0.38 -9.21 -5.95
C CYS A 44 -0.41 -8.47 -4.86
N VAL A 45 -0.72 -7.20 -5.08
CA VAL A 45 -1.45 -6.36 -4.14
C VAL A 45 -2.88 -6.18 -4.65
N PRO A 46 -3.92 -6.56 -3.87
CA PRO A 46 -5.30 -6.29 -4.25
C PRO A 46 -5.57 -4.78 -4.46
N ALA A 47 -6.43 -4.43 -5.40
CA ALA A 47 -6.69 -3.03 -5.77
C ALA A 47 -7.03 -2.13 -4.57
N ALA A 48 -7.99 -2.54 -3.74
CA ALA A 48 -8.39 -1.78 -2.56
C ALA A 48 -7.26 -1.58 -1.53
N ALA A 49 -6.36 -2.57 -1.40
CA ALA A 49 -5.20 -2.44 -0.52
C ALA A 49 -4.17 -1.48 -1.10
N TYR A 50 -3.96 -1.50 -2.43
CA TYR A 50 -3.08 -0.55 -3.09
C TYR A 50 -3.61 0.89 -3.00
N GLU A 51 -4.91 1.09 -3.22
CA GLU A 51 -5.57 2.39 -3.06
C GLU A 51 -5.39 2.94 -1.64
N ALA A 52 -5.65 2.13 -0.60
CA ALA A 52 -5.45 2.54 0.79
C ALA A 52 -3.98 2.84 1.12
N MET A 53 -3.02 2.13 0.50
CA MET A 53 -1.60 2.44 0.65
C MET A 53 -1.25 3.80 0.03
N MET A 54 -1.80 4.12 -1.14
CA MET A 54 -1.56 5.41 -1.79
C MET A 54 -2.17 6.57 -1.00
N GLU A 55 -3.40 6.41 -0.48
CA GLU A 55 -4.05 7.40 0.38
C GLU A 55 -3.20 7.70 1.64
N LEU A 56 -2.67 6.66 2.29
CA LEU A 56 -1.78 6.83 3.43
C LEU A 56 -0.48 7.57 3.08
N LEU A 57 0.07 7.34 1.89
CA LEU A 57 1.29 8.04 1.44
C LEU A 57 1.01 9.53 1.22
N ASP A 58 -0.13 9.86 0.61
CA ASP A 58 -0.56 11.25 0.41
C ASP A 58 -0.77 11.97 1.76
N ASP A 59 -1.41 11.30 2.72
CA ASP A 59 -1.58 11.81 4.09
C ASP A 59 -0.25 12.10 4.79
N ILE A 60 0.77 11.25 4.58
CA ILE A 60 2.12 11.46 5.14
C ILE A 60 2.73 12.76 4.61
N GLU A 61 2.53 13.08 3.33
CA GLU A 61 3.02 14.33 2.75
C GLU A 61 2.30 15.54 3.33
N LEU A 62 0.98 15.46 3.49
CA LEU A 62 0.19 16.51 4.15
C LEU A 62 0.63 16.73 5.60
N LEU A 63 0.88 15.64 6.34
CA LEU A 63 1.35 15.70 7.72
C LEU A 63 2.72 16.38 7.85
N LYS A 64 3.60 16.27 6.85
CA LYS A 64 4.87 17.00 6.84
C LYS A 64 4.63 18.51 6.78
N ILE A 65 3.77 18.96 5.88
CA ILE A 65 3.39 20.37 5.76
C ILE A 65 2.77 20.88 7.05
N VAL A 66 1.83 20.12 7.63
CA VAL A 66 1.20 20.48 8.90
C VAL A 66 2.26 20.65 10.00
N LYS A 67 3.22 19.72 10.12
CA LYS A 67 4.29 19.80 11.12
C LYS A 67 5.23 20.98 10.90
N GLU A 68 5.60 21.27 9.65
CA GLU A 68 6.46 22.41 9.31
C GLU A 68 5.81 23.75 9.69
N ARG A 69 4.48 23.83 9.55
CA ARG A 69 3.72 25.07 9.74
C ARG A 69 3.02 25.18 11.09
N MET A 70 3.16 24.16 11.95
CA MET A 70 2.42 24.05 13.20
C MET A 70 2.71 25.21 14.17
N ASP A 71 3.94 25.72 14.14
CA ASP A 71 4.40 26.81 15.00
C ASP A 71 4.46 28.19 14.28
N GLU A 72 3.94 28.29 13.05
CA GLU A 72 3.88 29.56 12.33
C GLU A 72 2.85 30.52 12.96
N PRO A 73 3.10 31.84 12.98
CA PRO A 73 2.12 32.83 13.43
C PRO A 73 0.83 32.75 12.59
N SER A 74 -0.31 32.50 13.22
CA SER A 74 -1.60 32.49 12.54
C SER A 74 -2.11 33.91 12.27
N VAL A 75 -2.68 34.13 11.08
CA VAL A 75 -3.40 35.37 10.75
C VAL A 75 -4.90 35.09 10.80
N LYS A 76 -5.64 35.87 11.60
CA LYS A 76 -7.10 35.78 11.68
C LYS A 76 -7.72 36.45 10.45
N VAL A 77 -8.60 35.75 9.76
CA VAL A 77 -9.36 36.24 8.60
C VAL A 77 -10.84 35.90 8.74
N SER A 78 -11.73 36.72 8.17
CA SER A 78 -13.16 36.39 7.99
C SER A 78 -13.40 35.84 6.59
N LEU A 79 -14.38 34.95 6.42
CA LEU A 79 -14.78 34.49 5.08
C LEU A 79 -15.42 35.61 4.25
N ASP A 80 -16.03 36.59 4.90
CA ASP A 80 -16.63 37.76 4.24
C ASP A 80 -15.59 38.76 3.70
N ASP A 81 -14.30 38.58 4.03
CA ASP A 81 -13.18 39.45 3.65
C ASP A 81 -12.35 38.88 2.47
N LEU A 82 -12.77 37.75 1.86
CA LEU A 82 -12.13 37.06 0.72
C LEU A 82 -12.87 37.34 -0.60
#